data_AF-A0A354C6R0-F1
#
_entry.id   AF-A0A354C6R0-F1
#
_cell.length_a   1.000
_cell.length_b   1.000
_cell.length_c   1.000
_cell.angle_alpha   90.00
_cell.angle_beta   90.00
_cell.angle_gamma   90.00
#
_symmetry.space_group_name_H-M   'P 1'
#
loop_
_entity.id
_entity.type
_entity.pdbx_description
1 polymer ?
#
loop_
_entity_poly.entity_id
_entity_poly.type
_entity_poly.pdbx_seq_one_letter_code
_entity_poly.pdbx_strand_id
1 'polypeptide(L)'
;MAFLTGNTSYRESAEKIAKLSFAVGVYRPPSEGGSASLLLRITENCPWNKCTFCEMYKGKAFVYRNVEEIKADIDTVKAISDELTAVSVKMGQGGQITREVGMAIVRANPSLNDNYCFITVFNWLYSGGKTAFLQDADSMIMRPHDIIEVLKHLRGTFKTLARVTSYTRSKTLAQRKLEELKAIRDA
;
A
#
# COMPACT_ATOMS: atom_id res chain seq x y z
N MET A 1 12.18 25.95 -32.90
CA MET A 1 10.83 25.57 -33.40
C MET A 1 10.60 24.06 -33.18
N ALA A 2 10.51 23.60 -31.92
CA ALA A 2 10.10 22.22 -31.56
C ALA A 2 9.90 22.02 -30.02
N PHE A 3 9.14 22.87 -29.34
CA PHE A 3 8.96 22.77 -27.86
C PHE A 3 7.53 22.48 -27.38
N LEU A 4 6.60 22.06 -28.26
CA LEU A 4 5.18 21.92 -27.89
C LEU A 4 4.51 20.64 -28.37
N THR A 5 5.15 19.47 -28.24
CA THR A 5 4.51 18.16 -28.49
C THR A 5 4.55 17.19 -27.30
N GLY A 6 5.08 17.59 -26.14
CA GLY A 6 5.40 16.65 -25.05
C GLY A 6 4.29 16.35 -24.03
N ASN A 7 3.14 17.03 -24.04
CA ASN A 7 2.22 17.02 -22.89
C ASN A 7 1.09 15.96 -22.95
N THR A 8 1.04 15.14 -24.00
CA THR A 8 -0.04 14.16 -24.20
C THR A 8 0.38 12.70 -23.99
N SER A 9 1.68 12.39 -24.04
CA SER A 9 2.16 10.98 -24.11
C SER A 9 1.82 10.13 -22.88
N TYR A 10 1.70 10.76 -21.70
CA TYR A 10 1.47 10.06 -20.43
C TYR A 10 0.15 10.45 -19.75
N ARG A 11 -0.65 11.30 -20.40
CA ARG A 11 -1.88 11.86 -19.83
C ARG A 11 -2.92 10.78 -19.53
N GLU A 12 -3.08 9.82 -20.43
CA GLU A 12 -4.02 8.71 -20.25
C GLU A 12 -3.67 7.89 -18.98
N SER A 13 -2.40 7.50 -18.82
CA SER A 13 -1.93 6.79 -17.62
C SER A 13 -2.12 7.62 -16.35
N ALA A 14 -1.83 8.91 -16.41
CA ALA A 14 -2.01 9.83 -15.27
C ALA A 14 -3.49 10.01 -14.90
N GLU A 15 -4.40 10.03 -15.87
CA GLU A 15 -5.85 10.09 -15.64
C GLU A 15 -6.41 8.77 -15.08
N LYS A 16 -5.89 7.61 -15.52
CA LYS A 16 -6.24 6.30 -14.94
C LYS A 16 -5.81 6.24 -13.48
N ILE A 17 -4.55 6.53 -13.19
CA ILE A 17 -4.01 6.52 -11.81
C ILE A 17 -4.83 7.44 -10.90
N ALA A 18 -5.21 8.64 -11.36
CA ALA A 18 -5.95 9.59 -10.54
C ALA A 18 -7.36 9.10 -10.13
N LYS A 19 -7.94 8.13 -10.86
CA LYS A 19 -9.24 7.51 -10.55
C LYS A 19 -9.14 6.28 -9.67
N LEU A 20 -7.93 5.74 -9.49
CA LEU A 20 -7.69 4.56 -8.65
C LEU A 20 -7.57 4.99 -7.19
N SER A 21 -8.27 4.27 -6.31
CA SER A 21 -8.27 4.54 -4.87
C SER A 21 -8.35 3.25 -4.09
N PHE A 22 -7.59 3.16 -3.01
CA PHE A 22 -7.63 2.07 -2.05
C PHE A 22 -7.51 2.62 -0.62
N ALA A 23 -7.79 1.80 0.40
CA ALA A 23 -7.76 2.30 1.77
C ALA A 23 -6.31 2.55 2.25
N VAL A 24 -5.97 3.82 2.46
CA VAL A 24 -4.67 4.26 2.99
C VAL A 24 -4.85 4.90 4.37
N GLY A 25 -4.14 4.40 5.37
CA GLY A 25 -4.15 4.98 6.71
C GLY A 25 -3.25 6.20 6.81
N VAL A 26 -3.65 7.19 7.62
CA VAL A 26 -2.96 8.48 7.76
C VAL A 26 -1.58 8.35 8.42
N TYR A 27 -1.42 7.41 9.35
CA TYR A 27 -0.24 7.33 10.20
C TYR A 27 0.77 6.29 9.72
N ARG A 28 2.05 6.71 9.72
CA ARG A 28 3.22 5.88 9.37
C ARG A 28 4.21 5.90 10.54
N PRO A 29 4.79 4.76 10.94
CA PRO A 29 5.92 4.76 11.86
C PRO A 29 7.13 5.49 11.21
N PRO A 30 7.80 6.42 11.90
CA PRO A 30 8.98 7.12 11.39
C PRO A 30 10.11 6.19 10.92
N SER A 31 10.26 5.02 11.56
CA SER A 31 11.27 4.00 11.22
C SER A 31 11.05 3.34 9.86
N GLU A 32 9.85 3.42 9.28
CA GLU A 32 9.54 2.95 7.92
C GLU A 32 9.62 4.05 6.86
N GLY A 33 9.84 5.31 7.27
CA GLY A 33 10.08 6.42 6.35
C GLY A 33 11.33 6.22 5.49
N GLY A 34 12.28 5.40 5.92
CA GLY A 34 13.49 5.05 5.16
C GLY A 34 13.30 3.95 4.12
N SER A 35 12.34 3.03 4.29
CA SER A 35 12.07 1.93 3.34
C SER A 35 10.81 2.11 2.51
N ALA A 36 10.00 3.14 2.81
CA ALA A 36 8.73 3.46 2.18
C ALA A 36 7.85 2.22 1.95
N SER A 37 7.57 1.44 3.00
CA SER A 37 6.73 0.23 2.90
C SER A 37 5.40 0.53 2.21
N LEU A 38 4.90 -0.42 1.41
CA LEU A 38 3.54 -0.37 0.91
C LEU A 38 2.57 -0.41 2.11
N LEU A 39 1.73 0.60 2.22
CA LEU A 39 0.77 0.74 3.30
C LEU A 39 -0.55 0.07 2.92
N LEU A 40 -1.01 -0.89 3.71
CA LEU A 40 -2.27 -1.60 3.47
C LEU A 40 -3.09 -1.68 4.75
N ARG A 41 -4.32 -1.19 4.71
CA ARG A 41 -5.27 -1.35 5.82
C ARG A 41 -6.00 -2.68 5.68
N ILE A 42 -5.67 -3.69 6.46
CA ILE A 42 -6.46 -4.95 6.47
C ILE A 42 -7.53 -4.95 7.56
N THR A 43 -7.39 -4.05 8.51
CA THR A 43 -8.38 -3.65 9.50
C THR A 43 -8.36 -2.14 9.60
N GLU A 44 -9.40 -1.53 10.14
CA GLU A 44 -9.40 -0.09 10.41
C GLU A 44 -9.51 0.22 11.90
N ASN A 45 -8.71 1.20 12.30
CA ASN A 45 -8.71 1.79 13.63
C ASN A 45 -8.21 0.82 14.73
N CYS A 46 -8.76 0.89 15.93
CA CYS A 46 -8.28 0.11 17.07
C CYS A 46 -9.43 -0.62 17.79
N PRO A 47 -9.35 -1.96 17.96
CA PRO A 47 -10.37 -2.70 18.70
C PRO A 47 -10.34 -2.44 20.21
N TRP A 48 -9.26 -1.85 20.75
CA TRP A 48 -9.16 -1.49 22.16
C TRP A 48 -9.83 -0.16 22.48
N ASN A 49 -9.51 0.90 21.72
CA ASN A 49 -10.08 2.26 21.79
C ASN A 49 -10.25 2.91 23.19
N LYS A 50 -9.54 2.43 24.21
CA LYS A 50 -9.69 2.90 25.61
C LYS A 50 -8.48 3.66 26.16
N CYS A 51 -7.36 3.70 25.43
CA CYS A 51 -6.19 4.48 25.83
C CYS A 51 -6.56 5.96 26.04
N THR A 52 -6.01 6.58 27.08
CA THR A 52 -6.19 8.01 27.41
C THR A 52 -5.31 8.91 26.55
N PHE A 53 -4.16 8.40 26.12
CA PHE A 53 -3.17 9.11 25.29
C PHE A 53 -3.41 8.96 23.78
N CYS A 54 -4.41 8.19 23.34
CA CYS A 54 -4.58 7.90 21.92
C CYS A 54 -5.31 9.07 21.25
N GLU A 55 -4.62 9.80 20.38
CA GLU A 55 -5.23 10.84 19.53
C GLU A 55 -5.72 10.25 18.19
N MET A 56 -5.12 9.13 17.77
CA MET A 56 -5.28 8.58 16.42
C MET A 56 -6.61 7.82 16.20
N TYR A 57 -6.99 6.92 17.12
CA TYR A 57 -8.16 6.04 16.93
C TYR A 57 -9.34 6.37 17.85
N LYS A 58 -9.18 7.34 18.75
CA LYS A 58 -10.18 7.67 19.75
C LYS A 58 -11.48 8.11 19.09
N GLY A 59 -12.58 7.49 19.51
CA GLY A 59 -13.92 7.80 18.96
C GLY A 59 -14.20 7.24 17.57
N LYS A 60 -13.25 6.54 16.94
CA LYS A 60 -13.47 5.84 15.66
C LYS A 60 -13.78 4.36 15.89
N ALA A 61 -14.88 3.87 15.31
CA ALA A 61 -15.23 2.46 15.41
C ALA A 61 -14.17 1.56 14.77
N PHE A 62 -13.86 0.43 15.40
CA PHE A 62 -13.03 -0.60 14.76
C PHE A 62 -13.79 -1.22 13.59
N VAL A 63 -13.10 -1.43 12.47
CA VAL A 63 -13.67 -2.10 11.29
C VAL A 63 -12.82 -3.33 10.96
N TYR A 64 -13.49 -4.47 10.94
CA TYR A 64 -12.96 -5.68 10.32
C TYR A 64 -13.30 -5.64 8.83
N ARG A 65 -12.30 -5.58 7.95
CA ARG A 65 -12.53 -5.47 6.50
C ARG A 65 -12.74 -6.84 5.86
N ASN A 66 -13.51 -6.88 4.78
CA ASN A 66 -13.71 -8.11 4.03
C ASN A 66 -12.44 -8.47 3.24
N VAL A 67 -12.12 -9.76 3.14
CA VAL A 67 -10.95 -10.26 2.39
C VAL A 67 -10.97 -9.81 0.93
N GLU A 68 -12.13 -9.84 0.27
CA GLU A 68 -12.27 -9.45 -1.13
C GLU A 68 -12.03 -7.95 -1.35
N GLU A 69 -12.46 -7.10 -0.42
CA GLU A 69 -12.16 -5.66 -0.46
C GLU A 69 -10.66 -5.40 -0.29
N ILE A 70 -10.00 -6.16 0.57
CA ILE A 70 -8.55 -6.04 0.78
C ILE A 70 -7.79 -6.50 -0.48
N LYS A 71 -8.25 -7.57 -1.14
CA LYS A 71 -7.67 -8.01 -2.42
C LYS A 71 -7.88 -6.98 -3.52
N ALA A 72 -9.06 -6.37 -3.61
CA ALA A 72 -9.33 -5.30 -4.56
C ALA A 72 -8.41 -4.08 -4.34
N ASP A 73 -8.08 -3.75 -3.09
CA ASP A 73 -7.09 -2.73 -2.76
C ASP A 73 -5.69 -3.12 -3.27
N ILE A 74 -5.27 -4.38 -3.06
CA ILE A 74 -3.98 -4.91 -3.58
C ILE A 74 -3.95 -4.86 -5.11
N ASP A 75 -5.05 -5.20 -5.77
CA ASP A 75 -5.17 -5.15 -7.24
C ASP A 75 -5.15 -3.71 -7.75
N THR A 76 -5.71 -2.78 -6.99
CA THR A 76 -5.63 -1.34 -7.29
C THR A 76 -4.18 -0.84 -7.20
N VAL A 77 -3.42 -1.27 -6.17
CA VAL A 77 -1.97 -0.98 -6.09
C VAL A 77 -1.24 -1.55 -7.30
N LYS A 78 -1.59 -2.75 -7.75
CA LYS A 78 -0.99 -3.38 -8.93
C LYS A 78 -1.29 -2.57 -10.19
N ALA A 79 -2.53 -2.13 -10.37
CA ALA A 79 -2.93 -1.29 -11.50
C ALA A 79 -2.15 0.04 -11.53
N ILE A 80 -1.97 0.70 -10.38
CA ILE A 80 -1.11 1.90 -10.28
C ILE A 80 0.33 1.56 -10.66
N SER A 81 0.86 0.45 -10.14
CA SER A 81 2.24 0.00 -10.42
C SER A 81 2.47 -0.29 -11.90
N ASP A 82 1.48 -0.87 -12.58
CA ASP A 82 1.54 -1.20 -14.00
C ASP A 82 1.53 0.05 -14.88
N GLU A 83 0.70 1.04 -14.56
CA GLU A 83 0.69 2.32 -15.28
C GLU A 83 2.02 3.07 -15.08
N LEU A 84 2.58 3.08 -13.87
CA LEU A 84 3.91 3.63 -13.59
C LEU A 84 5.00 2.93 -14.42
N THR A 85 4.95 1.60 -14.48
CA THR A 85 5.90 0.77 -15.23
C THR A 85 5.76 1.01 -16.73
N ALA A 86 4.54 1.12 -17.25
CA ALA A 86 4.27 1.41 -18.66
C ALA A 86 4.83 2.78 -19.07
N VAL A 87 4.66 3.81 -18.22
CA VAL A 87 5.27 5.12 -18.45
C VAL A 87 6.80 5.02 -18.42
N SER A 88 7.38 4.30 -17.46
CA SER A 88 8.83 4.07 -17.39
C SER A 88 9.39 3.41 -18.67
N VAL A 89 8.71 2.39 -19.19
CA VAL A 89 9.08 1.72 -20.44
C VAL A 89 9.00 2.68 -21.63
N LYS A 90 7.90 3.46 -21.74
CA LYS A 90 7.75 4.47 -22.81
C LYS A 90 8.84 5.55 -22.75
N MET A 91 9.32 5.87 -21.55
CA MET A 91 10.42 6.81 -21.31
C MET A 91 11.82 6.19 -21.58
N GLY A 92 11.90 4.91 -21.95
CA GLY A 92 13.17 4.21 -22.19
C GLY A 92 13.92 3.81 -20.92
N GLN A 93 13.24 3.75 -19.77
CA GLN A 93 13.85 3.42 -18.46
C GLN A 93 13.69 1.96 -18.03
N GLY A 94 13.24 1.10 -18.95
CA GLY A 94 13.20 -0.36 -18.72
C GLY A 94 12.27 -0.81 -17.60
N GLY A 95 11.26 0.00 -17.25
CA GLY A 95 10.31 -0.31 -16.17
C GLY A 95 10.77 0.12 -14.77
N GLN A 96 11.95 0.71 -14.62
CA GLN A 96 12.42 1.26 -13.36
C GLN A 96 11.61 2.51 -12.96
N ILE A 97 11.16 2.58 -11.71
CA ILE A 97 10.43 3.74 -11.19
C ILE A 97 11.43 4.75 -10.65
N THR A 98 11.65 5.82 -11.41
CA THR A 98 12.59 6.90 -11.08
C THR A 98 11.86 8.21 -10.76
N ARG A 99 12.62 9.21 -10.32
CA ARG A 99 12.10 10.56 -10.09
C ARG A 99 11.53 11.17 -11.38
N GLU A 100 12.16 10.90 -12.52
CA GLU A 100 11.75 11.41 -13.83
C GLU A 100 10.38 10.86 -14.23
N VAL A 101 10.13 9.56 -13.98
CA VAL A 101 8.81 8.94 -14.20
C VAL A 101 7.74 9.60 -13.36
N GLY A 102 8.01 9.80 -12.06
CA GLY A 102 7.10 10.50 -11.15
C GLY A 102 6.79 11.93 -11.61
N MET A 103 7.82 12.70 -11.98
CA MET A 103 7.66 14.06 -12.49
C MET A 103 6.87 14.10 -13.80
N ALA A 104 7.09 13.14 -14.71
CA ALA A 104 6.36 13.08 -15.97
C ALA A 104 4.86 12.85 -15.75
N ILE A 105 4.49 11.95 -14.84
CA ILE A 105 3.09 11.64 -14.52
C ILE A 105 2.42 12.82 -13.81
N VAL A 106 3.08 13.43 -12.82
CA VAL A 106 2.56 14.60 -12.11
C VAL A 106 2.38 15.79 -13.05
N ARG A 107 3.30 16.03 -13.99
CA ARG A 107 3.16 17.10 -14.99
C ARG A 107 1.97 16.85 -15.91
N ALA A 108 1.71 15.59 -16.27
CA ALA A 108 0.57 15.21 -17.10
C ALA A 108 -0.77 15.32 -16.35
N ASN A 109 -0.78 15.13 -15.03
CA ASN A 109 -1.94 15.38 -14.17
C ASN A 109 -1.52 15.90 -12.77
N PRO A 110 -1.55 17.23 -12.55
CA PRO A 110 -1.08 17.83 -11.30
C PRO A 110 -1.84 17.41 -10.04
N SER A 111 -3.07 16.91 -10.14
CA SER A 111 -3.84 16.44 -8.97
C SER A 111 -3.19 15.25 -8.27
N LEU A 112 -2.29 14.54 -8.95
CA LEU A 112 -1.52 13.44 -8.37
C LEU A 112 -0.53 13.89 -7.30
N ASN A 113 -0.17 15.19 -7.23
CA ASN A 113 0.67 15.72 -6.15
C ASN A 113 0.03 15.59 -4.76
N ASP A 114 -1.30 15.50 -4.69
CA ASP A 114 -2.06 15.40 -3.44
C ASP A 114 -2.79 14.05 -3.33
N ASN A 115 -2.61 13.16 -4.31
CA ASN A 115 -3.24 11.84 -4.31
C ASN A 115 -2.41 10.86 -3.46
N TYR A 116 -2.88 10.57 -2.25
CA TYR A 116 -2.19 9.67 -1.32
C TYR A 116 -1.96 8.25 -1.85
N CYS A 117 -2.89 7.71 -2.65
CA CYS A 117 -2.75 6.37 -3.25
C CYS A 117 -1.58 6.34 -4.24
N PHE A 118 -1.50 7.35 -5.12
CA PHE A 118 -0.36 7.49 -6.02
C PHE A 118 0.95 7.71 -5.25
N ILE A 119 0.97 8.67 -4.32
CA ILE A 119 2.20 9.04 -3.57
C ILE A 119 2.76 7.83 -2.83
N THR A 120 1.91 7.04 -2.17
CA THR A 120 2.38 5.91 -1.37
C THR A 120 2.91 4.79 -2.26
N VAL A 121 2.27 4.49 -3.39
CA VAL A 121 2.72 3.44 -4.33
C VAL A 121 3.99 3.89 -5.07
N PHE A 122 4.05 5.13 -5.54
CA PHE A 122 5.23 5.68 -6.18
C PHE A 122 6.45 5.64 -5.26
N ASN A 123 6.33 6.14 -4.02
CA ASN A 123 7.45 6.16 -3.07
C ASN A 123 7.93 4.74 -2.71
N TRP A 124 6.99 3.79 -2.57
CA TRP A 124 7.31 2.40 -2.32
C TRP A 124 8.10 1.75 -3.45
N LEU A 125 7.64 1.92 -4.70
CA LEU A 125 8.33 1.38 -5.87
C LEU A 125 9.68 2.08 -6.10
N TYR A 126 9.74 3.40 -5.94
CA TYR A 126 10.97 4.19 -6.00
C TYR A 126 12.01 3.74 -4.96
N SER A 127 11.55 3.25 -3.79
CA SER A 127 12.40 2.68 -2.74
C SER A 127 12.69 1.18 -2.91
N GLY A 128 12.30 0.60 -4.06
CA GLY A 128 12.61 -0.77 -4.46
C GLY A 128 11.49 -1.79 -4.26
N GLY A 129 10.32 -1.42 -3.74
CA GLY A 129 9.12 -2.27 -3.77
C GLY A 129 9.22 -3.58 -2.97
N LYS A 130 10.03 -3.62 -1.90
CA LYS A 130 10.37 -4.88 -1.19
C LYS A 130 9.64 -5.09 0.13
N THR A 131 8.98 -4.08 0.67
CA THR A 131 8.40 -4.14 2.02
C THR A 131 6.96 -3.67 2.02
N ALA A 132 6.12 -4.27 2.86
CA ALA A 132 4.74 -3.86 3.09
C ALA A 132 4.46 -3.80 4.60
N PHE A 133 3.52 -2.94 4.96
CA PHE A 133 3.10 -2.69 6.33
C PHE A 133 1.58 -2.78 6.42
N LEU A 134 1.12 -3.74 7.22
CA LEU A 134 -0.28 -3.91 7.56
C LEU A 134 -0.61 -2.88 8.64
N GLN A 135 -1.34 -1.85 8.22
CA GLN A 135 -1.65 -0.69 9.03
C GLN A 135 -2.64 -1.01 10.15
N ASP A 136 -2.79 0.00 10.99
CA ASP A 136 -3.69 0.06 12.14
C ASP A 136 -3.33 -0.82 13.32
N ALA A 137 -4.14 -0.75 14.39
CA ALA A 137 -3.64 -1.03 15.73
C ALA A 137 -3.40 -2.53 16.02
N ASP A 138 -4.11 -3.42 15.34
CA ASP A 138 -4.08 -4.85 15.67
C ASP A 138 -4.45 -5.73 14.48
N SER A 139 -3.63 -5.74 13.43
CA SER A 139 -3.99 -6.46 12.19
C SER A 139 -4.13 -7.98 12.41
N MET A 140 -3.39 -8.54 13.37
CA MET A 140 -3.47 -9.96 13.75
C MET A 140 -4.76 -10.32 14.52
N ILE A 141 -5.69 -9.39 14.74
CA ILE A 141 -7.05 -9.71 15.18
C ILE A 141 -7.84 -10.45 14.10
N MET A 142 -7.44 -10.32 12.83
CA MET A 142 -8.01 -11.07 11.73
C MET A 142 -7.95 -12.59 11.95
N ARG A 143 -8.97 -13.30 11.50
CA ARG A 143 -9.01 -14.76 11.55
C ARG A 143 -7.80 -15.32 10.76
N PRO A 144 -7.15 -16.41 11.20
CA PRO A 144 -5.93 -16.89 10.57
C PRO A 144 -6.11 -17.19 9.08
N HIS A 145 -7.24 -17.80 8.69
CA HIS A 145 -7.52 -18.08 7.27
C HIS A 145 -7.62 -16.80 6.43
N ASP A 146 -8.30 -15.77 6.93
CA ASP A 146 -8.47 -14.50 6.22
C ASP A 146 -7.12 -13.80 5.99
N ILE A 147 -6.29 -13.66 7.03
CA ILE A 147 -4.99 -12.98 6.89
C ILE A 147 -4.01 -13.79 6.02
N ILE A 148 -4.05 -15.13 6.10
CA ILE A 148 -3.26 -16.01 5.21
C ILE A 148 -3.66 -15.79 3.75
N GLU A 149 -4.96 -15.69 3.47
CA GLU A 149 -5.46 -15.46 2.12
C GLU A 149 -5.03 -14.09 1.57
N VAL A 150 -5.10 -13.04 2.40
CA VAL A 150 -4.60 -11.70 2.06
C VAL A 150 -3.10 -11.71 1.79
N LEU A 151 -2.30 -12.36 2.64
CA LEU A 151 -0.84 -12.43 2.48
C LEU A 151 -0.43 -13.19 1.22
N LYS A 152 -1.09 -14.32 0.94
CA LYS A 152 -0.88 -15.09 -0.30
C LYS A 152 -1.22 -14.27 -1.53
N HIS A 153 -2.32 -13.52 -1.51
CA HIS A 153 -2.68 -12.62 -2.62
C HIS A 153 -1.62 -11.52 -2.79
N LEU A 154 -1.23 -10.88 -1.69
CA LEU A 154 -0.23 -9.80 -1.69
C LEU A 154 1.12 -10.24 -2.26
N ARG A 155 1.68 -11.36 -1.79
CA ARG A 155 2.93 -11.94 -2.33
C ARG A 155 2.74 -12.59 -3.69
N GLY A 156 1.52 -13.04 -3.99
CA GLY A 156 1.08 -13.47 -5.31
C GLY A 156 1.28 -12.37 -6.34
N THR A 157 0.76 -11.19 -6.04
CA THR A 157 0.73 -9.99 -6.88
C THR A 157 2.09 -9.31 -6.97
N PHE A 158 2.85 -9.22 -5.86
CA PHE A 158 4.15 -8.56 -5.82
C PHE A 158 5.27 -9.52 -5.43
N LYS A 159 5.89 -10.15 -6.45
CA LYS A 159 7.00 -11.11 -6.26
C LYS A 159 8.27 -10.50 -5.67
N THR A 160 8.42 -9.18 -5.72
CA THR A 160 9.54 -8.44 -5.12
C THR A 160 9.40 -8.31 -3.60
N LEU A 161 8.24 -8.62 -3.03
CA LEU A 161 7.94 -8.41 -1.63
C LEU A 161 8.69 -9.41 -0.73
N ALA A 162 9.67 -8.90 0.02
CA ALA A 162 10.51 -9.68 0.90
C ALA A 162 10.00 -9.70 2.35
N ARG A 163 9.42 -8.61 2.83
CA ARG A 163 9.00 -8.45 4.23
C ARG A 163 7.63 -7.82 4.35
N VAL A 164 6.80 -8.39 5.21
CA VAL A 164 5.54 -7.80 5.67
C VAL A 164 5.66 -7.54 7.17
N THR A 165 5.32 -6.34 7.60
CA THR A 165 5.34 -5.92 9.01
C THR A 165 3.93 -5.51 9.43
N SER A 166 3.59 -5.68 10.70
CA SER A 166 2.25 -5.39 11.21
C SER A 166 2.34 -4.97 12.68
N TYR A 167 1.43 -4.09 13.09
CA TYR A 167 1.16 -3.90 14.50
C TYR A 167 0.19 -4.97 15.01
N THR A 168 0.43 -5.39 16.25
CA THR A 168 -0.47 -6.28 16.95
C THR A 168 -0.39 -6.07 18.46
N ARG A 169 -1.50 -6.37 19.13
CA ARG A 169 -1.57 -6.36 20.58
C ARG A 169 -1.02 -7.66 21.14
N SER A 170 -0.25 -7.54 22.22
CA SER A 170 0.27 -8.70 22.98
C SER A 170 -0.83 -9.68 23.38
N LYS A 171 -2.00 -9.18 23.81
CA LYS A 171 -3.17 -10.01 24.16
C LYS A 171 -3.69 -10.81 22.96
N THR A 172 -3.70 -10.23 21.76
CA THR A 172 -4.15 -10.89 20.54
C THR A 172 -3.19 -11.99 20.13
N LEU A 173 -1.88 -11.70 20.15
CA LEU A 173 -0.86 -12.72 19.89
C LEU A 173 -0.86 -13.86 20.90
N ALA A 174 -1.03 -13.56 22.20
CA ALA A 174 -1.04 -14.57 23.26
C ALA A 174 -2.18 -15.60 23.13
N GLN A 175 -3.21 -15.30 22.34
CA GLN A 175 -4.35 -16.18 22.10
C GLN A 175 -4.18 -17.04 20.82
N ARG A 176 -3.13 -16.81 20.03
CA ARG A 176 -2.87 -17.55 18.78
C ARG A 176 -2.15 -18.85 19.04
N LYS A 177 -2.52 -19.89 18.28
CA LYS A 177 -1.78 -21.15 18.28
C LYS A 177 -0.48 -21.00 17.50
N LEU A 178 0.55 -21.75 17.89
CA LEU A 178 1.85 -21.71 17.21
C LEU A 178 1.73 -22.09 15.73
N GLU A 179 0.88 -23.05 15.42
CA GLU A 179 0.63 -23.55 14.06
C GLU A 179 0.01 -22.46 13.18
N GLU A 180 -0.91 -21.67 13.74
CA GLU A 180 -1.50 -20.53 13.05
C GLU A 180 -0.44 -19.46 12.76
N LEU A 181 0.41 -19.14 13.75
CA LEU A 181 1.49 -18.16 13.57
C LEU A 181 2.51 -18.61 12.51
N LYS A 182 2.85 -19.90 12.47
CA LYS A 182 3.71 -20.47 11.42
C LYS A 182 3.04 -20.36 10.04
N ALA A 183 1.76 -20.73 9.94
CA ALA A 183 1.02 -20.64 8.69
C ALA A 183 0.89 -19.19 8.18
N ILE A 184 0.72 -18.22 9.07
CA ILE A 184 0.71 -16.79 8.73
C ILE A 184 2.08 -16.32 8.24
N ARG A 185 3.17 -16.75 8.89
CA ARG A 185 4.54 -16.41 8.49
C ARG A 185 4.89 -16.96 7.10
N ASP A 186 4.46 -18.18 6.82
CA ASP A 186 4.79 -18.91 5.59
C ASP A 186 3.94 -18.46 4.38
N ALA A 187 2.85 -17.71 4.64
CA ALA A 187 1.98 -17.10 3.63
C ALA A 187 2.63 -15.89 2.93
#